data_AF-A0A497TLM4-F1
#
_entry.id   AF-A0A497TLM4-F1
#
_cell.length_a   1.000
_cell.length_b   1.000
_cell.length_c   1.000
_cell.angle_alpha   90.00
_cell.angle_beta   90.00
_cell.angle_gamma   90.00
#
_symmetry.space_group_name_H-M   'P 1'
#
loop_
_entity.id
_entity.type
_entity.pdbx_description
1 polymer ?
#
loop_
_entity_poly.entity_id
_entity_poly.type
_entity_poly.pdbx_seq_one_letter_code
_entity_poly.pdbx_strand_id
1 'polypeptide(L)'
;WSGTGVYTIPAAKLVGDKGFVYSMDVDPYAVEVLEKRCEKLGLKNVEIIFSDLETGLEKNSIDAILLHKPKDTEKLIKELKRVSKQGCVLSVMCKQNEEELKRFLHKHNFAFIDKVDGMLRFVYKK
;
A
#
# COMPACT_ATOMS: atom_id res chain seq x y z
N TRP A 1 5.97 2.63 2.97
CA TRP A 1 6.63 3.94 2.91
C TRP A 1 6.59 4.46 1.49
N SER A 2 6.27 5.73 1.36
CA SER A 2 6.05 6.46 0.12
C SER A 2 7.35 6.87 -0.56
N GLY A 3 8.39 7.10 0.25
CA GLY A 3 9.65 7.70 -0.16
C GLY A 3 9.38 8.99 -0.93
N THR A 4 10.12 9.19 -2.02
CA THR A 4 10.00 10.36 -2.89
C THR A 4 8.83 10.28 -3.89
N GLY A 5 7.91 9.32 -3.73
CA GLY A 5 6.71 9.19 -4.56
C GLY A 5 6.86 8.37 -5.84
N VAL A 6 7.87 7.49 -5.93
CA VAL A 6 8.13 6.66 -7.13
C VAL A 6 6.91 5.84 -7.51
N TYR A 7 6.14 5.33 -6.54
CA TYR A 7 4.89 4.61 -6.79
C TYR A 7 3.65 5.47 -6.61
N THR A 8 3.67 6.43 -5.68
CA THR A 8 2.51 7.29 -5.38
C THR A 8 2.09 8.12 -6.60
N ILE A 9 3.04 8.75 -7.28
CA ILE A 9 2.78 9.61 -8.44
C ILE A 9 2.16 8.84 -9.63
N PRO A 10 2.75 7.73 -10.11
CA PRO A 10 2.12 6.96 -11.17
C PRO A 10 0.79 6.33 -10.75
N ALA A 11 0.65 5.89 -9.49
CA ALA A 11 -0.63 5.39 -8.98
C ALA A 11 -1.72 6.47 -9.04
N ALA A 12 -1.41 7.70 -8.61
CA ALA A 12 -2.35 8.82 -8.64
C ALA A 12 -2.85 9.12 -10.06
N LYS A 13 -1.94 9.06 -11.05
CA LYS A 13 -2.28 9.21 -12.47
C LYS A 13 -3.12 8.03 -12.98
N LEU A 14 -2.79 6.81 -12.56
CA LEU A 14 -3.46 5.59 -13.02
C LEU A 14 -4.92 5.52 -12.55
N VAL A 15 -5.18 5.88 -11.28
CA VAL A 15 -6.55 5.85 -10.73
C VAL A 15 -7.41 7.01 -11.26
N GLY A 16 -6.77 8.06 -11.79
CA GLY A 16 -7.42 9.22 -12.39
C GLY A 16 -8.29 10.00 -11.41
N ASP A 17 -9.10 10.92 -11.94
CA ASP A 17 -9.88 11.87 -11.14
C ASP A 17 -11.00 11.23 -10.30
N LYS A 18 -11.38 9.99 -10.62
CA LYS A 18 -12.39 9.22 -9.89
C LYS A 18 -11.79 8.34 -8.78
N GLY A 19 -10.48 8.21 -8.75
CA GLY A 19 -9.77 7.44 -7.74
C GLY A 19 -8.96 8.33 -6.82
N PHE A 20 -8.48 7.73 -5.75
CA PHE A 20 -7.72 8.44 -4.72
C PHE A 20 -6.59 7.55 -4.21
N VAL A 21 -5.43 8.15 -3.93
CA VAL A 21 -4.26 7.43 -3.43
C VAL A 21 -3.93 7.92 -2.03
N TYR A 22 -3.94 7.00 -1.08
CA TYR A 22 -3.36 7.21 0.23
C TYR A 22 -1.92 6.68 0.22
N SER A 23 -0.99 7.56 0.57
CA SER A 23 0.43 7.24 0.70
C SER A 23 0.81 7.36 2.17
N MET A 24 1.72 6.53 2.68
CA MET A 24 2.13 6.58 4.09
C MET A 24 3.65 6.58 4.23
N ASP A 25 4.19 7.46 5.06
CA ASP A 25 5.62 7.49 5.40
C ASP A 25 5.88 7.95 6.84
N VAL A 26 6.99 7.47 7.42
CA VAL A 26 7.48 7.85 8.76
C VAL A 26 8.51 8.95 8.72
N ASP A 27 9.12 9.16 7.55
CA ASP A 27 10.16 10.14 7.37
C ASP A 27 9.51 11.49 6.98
N PRO A 28 9.54 12.51 7.85
CA PRO A 28 8.93 13.80 7.55
C PRO A 28 9.55 14.47 6.32
N TYR A 29 10.83 14.20 6.03
CA TYR A 29 11.48 14.71 4.82
C TYR A 29 10.92 14.05 3.55
N ALA A 30 10.65 12.73 3.60
CA ALA A 30 10.02 12.04 2.48
C ALA A 30 8.60 12.55 2.22
N VAL A 31 7.83 12.83 3.28
CA VAL A 31 6.50 13.45 3.20
C VAL A 31 6.58 14.81 2.52
N GLU A 32 7.43 15.71 3.01
CA GLU A 32 7.58 17.07 2.45
C GLU A 32 8.01 17.04 0.97
N VAL A 33 8.96 16.16 0.61
CA VAL A 33 9.39 16.00 -0.78
C VAL A 33 8.24 15.51 -1.65
N LEU A 34 7.42 14.58 -1.17
CA LEU A 34 6.30 14.05 -1.92
C LEU A 34 5.19 15.09 -2.08
N GLU A 35 4.87 15.86 -1.04
CA GLU A 35 3.91 16.96 -1.09
C GLU A 35 4.27 17.97 -2.19
N LYS A 36 5.52 18.48 -2.18
CA LYS A 36 6.01 19.42 -3.20
C LYS A 36 5.95 18.84 -4.61
N ARG A 37 6.17 17.54 -4.77
CA ARG A 37 6.07 16.86 -6.08
C ARG A 37 4.62 16.74 -6.53
N CYS A 38 3.69 16.39 -5.63
CA CYS A 38 2.27 16.35 -5.94
C CYS A 38 1.76 17.73 -6.35
N GLU A 39 2.13 18.78 -5.61
CA GLU A 39 1.79 20.17 -5.93
C GLU A 39 2.31 20.59 -7.31
N LYS A 40 3.61 20.39 -7.57
CA LYS A 40 4.24 20.72 -8.86
C LYS A 40 3.59 19.98 -10.04
N LEU A 41 3.06 18.78 -9.81
CA LEU A 41 2.40 17.97 -10.83
C LEU A 41 0.87 18.19 -10.89
N GLY A 42 0.31 19.04 -10.02
CA GLY A 42 -1.12 19.30 -9.95
C GLY A 42 -1.96 18.09 -9.50
N LEU A 43 -1.37 17.14 -8.77
CA LEU A 43 -2.07 15.95 -8.28
C LEU A 43 -2.93 16.30 -7.07
N LYS A 44 -4.25 16.25 -7.25
CA LYS A 44 -5.24 16.58 -6.20
C LYS A 44 -5.85 15.35 -5.51
N ASN A 45 -5.53 14.15 -6.02
CA ASN A 45 -6.11 12.88 -5.59
C ASN A 45 -5.10 12.04 -4.77
N VAL A 46 -4.26 12.71 -3.99
CA VAL A 46 -3.26 12.07 -3.12
C VAL A 46 -3.36 12.67 -1.73
N GLU A 47 -3.43 11.81 -0.71
CA GLU A 47 -3.24 12.18 0.69
C GLU A 47 -2.03 11.43 1.23
N ILE A 48 -1.18 12.15 1.97
CA ILE A 48 0.05 11.61 2.54
C ILE A 48 -0.12 11.54 4.06
N ILE A 49 -0.11 10.32 4.58
CA ILE A 49 -0.26 10.02 6.00
C ILE A 49 1.14 9.93 6.61
N PHE A 50 1.44 10.85 7.53
CA PHE A 50 2.66 10.80 8.32
C PHE A 50 2.48 9.82 9.50
N SER A 51 2.89 8.57 9.32
CA SER A 51 2.71 7.49 10.28
C SER A 51 3.58 6.27 9.94
N ASP A 52 3.81 5.41 10.93
CA ASP A 52 4.51 4.13 10.75
C ASP A 52 3.57 3.00 10.35
N LEU A 53 2.48 2.85 11.11
CA LEU A 53 1.57 1.70 10.99
C LEU A 53 0.11 2.11 11.00
N GLU A 54 -0.23 3.25 11.59
CA GLU A 54 -1.61 3.68 11.78
C GLU A 54 -2.04 4.54 10.59
N THR A 55 -3.03 4.08 9.82
CA THR A 55 -3.46 4.83 8.64
C THR A 55 -4.50 5.90 8.97
N GLY A 56 -5.24 5.76 10.08
CA GLY A 56 -6.40 6.60 10.38
C GLY A 56 -7.59 6.40 9.43
N LEU A 57 -7.48 5.53 8.42
CA LEU A 57 -8.50 5.32 7.40
C LEU A 57 -9.69 4.54 7.94
N GLU A 58 -10.84 4.67 7.29
CA GLU A 58 -12.03 3.90 7.64
C GLU A 58 -11.86 2.39 7.36
N LYS A 59 -12.64 1.57 8.07
CA LYS A 59 -12.69 0.12 7.84
C LYS A 59 -13.27 -0.19 6.46
N ASN A 60 -12.74 -1.21 5.77
CA ASN A 60 -13.21 -1.65 4.45
C ASN A 60 -13.32 -0.49 3.42
N SER A 61 -12.30 0.38 3.36
CA SER A 61 -12.26 1.55 2.48
C SER A 61 -11.33 1.35 1.26
N ILE A 62 -10.39 0.42 1.32
CA ILE A 62 -9.31 0.28 0.34
C ILE A 62 -9.53 -0.89 -0.63
N ASP A 63 -9.41 -0.60 -1.92
CA ASP A 63 -9.58 -1.54 -3.04
C ASP A 63 -8.26 -2.21 -3.47
N ALA A 64 -7.12 -1.54 -3.27
CA ALA A 64 -5.80 -2.08 -3.60
C ALA A 64 -4.71 -1.52 -2.69
N ILE A 65 -3.71 -2.34 -2.36
CA ILE A 65 -2.58 -1.99 -1.49
C ILE A 65 -1.29 -2.38 -2.21
N LEU A 66 -0.30 -1.48 -2.21
CA LEU A 66 1.04 -1.74 -2.71
C LEU A 66 2.06 -1.60 -1.59
N LEU A 67 2.81 -2.68 -1.30
CA LEU A 67 3.90 -2.70 -0.33
C LEU A 67 5.23 -2.94 -1.03
N HIS A 68 6.14 -1.96 -0.94
CA HIS A 68 7.51 -2.10 -1.41
C HIS A 68 8.46 -2.21 -0.21
N LYS A 69 9.04 -3.39 -0.03
CA LYS A 69 10.01 -3.74 1.02
C LYS A 69 9.52 -3.38 2.44
N PRO A 70 8.36 -3.90 2.87
CA PRO A 70 7.88 -3.69 4.24
C PRO A 70 8.91 -4.23 5.25
N LYS A 71 9.20 -3.47 6.30
CA LYS A 71 10.11 -3.87 7.39
C LYS A 71 9.43 -4.85 8.35
N ASP A 72 8.15 -4.66 8.65
CA ASP A 72 7.41 -5.44 9.63
C ASP A 72 6.00 -5.77 9.12
N THR A 73 5.91 -6.82 8.30
CA THR A 73 4.64 -7.30 7.73
C THR A 73 3.69 -7.80 8.83
N GLU A 74 4.22 -8.28 9.97
CA GLU A 74 3.42 -8.79 11.07
C GLU A 74 2.62 -7.69 11.76
N LYS A 75 3.25 -6.56 12.09
CA LYS A 75 2.53 -5.44 12.71
C LYS A 75 1.54 -4.78 11.74
N LEU A 76 1.92 -4.67 10.46
CA LEU A 76 1.07 -4.06 9.43
C LEU A 76 -0.19 -4.87 9.16
N ILE A 77 -0.15 -6.20 9.27
CA ILE A 77 -1.25 -7.06 8.77
C ILE A 77 -2.60 -6.73 9.41
N LYS A 78 -2.62 -6.37 10.70
CA LYS A 78 -3.85 -6.01 11.40
C LYS A 78 -4.50 -4.79 10.76
N GLU A 79 -3.70 -3.79 10.43
CA GLU A 79 -4.17 -2.57 9.79
C GLU A 79 -4.59 -2.82 8.35
N LEU A 80 -3.81 -3.57 7.58
CA LEU A 80 -4.15 -3.93 6.20
C LEU A 80 -5.49 -4.65 6.13
N LYS A 81 -5.74 -5.60 7.03
CA LYS A 81 -7.04 -6.30 7.12
C LYS A 81 -8.18 -5.35 7.47
N ARG A 82 -7.95 -4.40 8.39
CA ARG A 82 -8.98 -3.46 8.84
C ARG A 82 -9.46 -2.56 7.71
N VAL A 83 -8.54 -2.04 6.91
CA VAL A 83 -8.85 -1.09 5.82
C VAL A 83 -9.27 -1.78 4.53
N SER A 84 -8.87 -3.04 4.30
CA SER A 84 -9.17 -3.77 3.07
C SER A 84 -10.67 -4.07 2.90
N LYS A 85 -11.22 -3.71 1.73
CA LYS A 85 -12.51 -4.24 1.27
C LYS A 85 -12.41 -5.73 0.94
N GLN A 86 -13.53 -6.44 0.95
CA GLN A 86 -13.58 -7.78 0.37
C GLN A 86 -13.18 -7.69 -1.11
N GLY A 87 -12.23 -8.53 -1.54
CA GLY A 87 -11.68 -8.46 -2.90
C GLY A 87 -10.50 -7.49 -3.06
N CYS A 88 -10.09 -6.77 -2.00
CA CYS A 88 -8.92 -5.89 -2.05
C CYS A 88 -7.68 -6.66 -2.53
N VAL A 89 -6.95 -6.07 -3.49
CA VAL A 89 -5.71 -6.67 -4.00
C VAL A 89 -4.51 -6.13 -3.24
N LEU A 90 -3.77 -7.02 -2.60
CA LEU A 90 -2.49 -6.71 -1.96
C LEU A 90 -1.35 -7.13 -2.88
N SER A 91 -0.51 -6.18 -3.28
CA SER A 91 0.69 -6.43 -4.08
C SER A 91 1.94 -6.13 -3.23
N VAL A 92 2.84 -7.11 -3.11
CA VAL A 92 4.01 -7.03 -2.22
C VAL A 92 5.29 -7.35 -2.98
N MET A 93 6.28 -6.46 -2.89
CA MET A 93 7.68 -6.77 -3.18
C MET A 93 8.46 -6.86 -1.87
N CYS A 94 9.05 -8.01 -1.58
CA CYS A 94 9.90 -8.16 -0.41
C CYS A 94 11.10 -9.07 -0.73
N LYS A 95 12.16 -8.96 0.09
CA LYS A 95 13.30 -9.88 0.04
C LYS A 95 13.13 -11.12 0.95
N GLN A 96 11.99 -11.24 1.62
CA GLN A 96 11.69 -12.36 2.51
C GLN A 96 11.47 -13.65 1.70
N ASN A 97 11.50 -14.80 2.38
CA ASN A 97 11.16 -16.08 1.78
C ASN A 97 9.70 -16.04 1.28
N GLU A 98 9.52 -16.27 -0.03
CA GLU A 98 8.20 -16.16 -0.66
C GLU A 98 7.18 -17.15 -0.11
N GLU A 99 7.61 -18.37 0.22
CA GLU A 99 6.72 -19.41 0.74
C GLU A 99 6.29 -19.12 2.18
N GLU A 100 7.18 -18.55 3.00
CA GLU A 100 6.82 -18.07 4.34
C GLU A 100 5.83 -16.91 4.27
N LEU A 101 6.07 -15.94 3.39
CA LEU A 101 5.16 -14.82 3.18
C LEU A 101 3.78 -15.30 2.70
N LYS A 102 3.72 -16.22 1.73
CA LYS A 102 2.46 -16.81 1.27
C LYS A 102 1.71 -17.51 2.40
N ARG A 103 2.39 -18.33 3.20
CA ARG A 103 1.78 -19.00 4.36
C ARG A 103 1.27 -18.00 5.40
N PHE A 104 2.05 -16.97 5.70
CA PHE A 104 1.68 -15.90 6.62
C PHE A 104 0.42 -15.18 6.12
N LEU A 105 0.45 -14.65 4.89
CA LEU A 105 -0.66 -13.91 4.31
C LEU A 105 -1.92 -14.77 4.16
N HIS A 106 -1.79 -16.05 3.81
CA HIS A 106 -2.90 -16.99 3.77
C HIS A 106 -3.60 -17.13 5.13
N LYS A 107 -2.84 -17.29 6.23
CA LYS A 107 -3.40 -17.34 7.61
C LYS A 107 -4.14 -16.05 7.97
N HIS A 108 -3.85 -14.95 7.30
CA HIS A 108 -4.45 -13.64 7.51
C HIS A 108 -5.53 -13.27 6.46
N ASN A 109 -6.05 -14.26 5.74
CA ASN A 109 -7.12 -14.15 4.74
C ASN A 109 -6.71 -13.46 3.42
N PHE A 110 -5.41 -13.40 3.13
CA PHE A 110 -4.91 -12.97 1.84
C PHE A 110 -4.56 -14.21 1.00
N ALA A 111 -5.44 -14.57 0.07
CA ALA A 111 -5.23 -15.70 -0.82
C ALA A 111 -4.30 -15.30 -1.97
N PHE A 112 -3.29 -16.11 -2.26
CA PHE A 112 -2.36 -15.87 -3.37
C PHE A 112 -3.08 -15.90 -4.72
N ILE A 113 -2.75 -14.96 -5.59
CA ILE A 113 -3.24 -14.87 -6.98
C ILE A 113 -2.15 -15.38 -7.91
N ASP A 114 -1.04 -14.65 -8.01
CA ASP A 114 0.09 -14.92 -8.90
C ASP A 114 1.32 -14.07 -8.53
N LYS A 115 2.36 -14.19 -9.37
CA LYS A 115 3.58 -13.39 -9.31
C LYS A 115 3.82 -12.72 -10.66
N VAL A 116 3.99 -11.40 -10.65
CA VAL A 116 4.26 -10.59 -11.85
C VAL A 116 5.47 -9.70 -11.56
N ASP A 117 6.53 -9.82 -12.36
CA ASP A 117 7.75 -9.01 -12.26
C ASP A 117 8.34 -8.93 -10.84
N GLY A 118 8.31 -10.04 -10.10
CA GLY A 118 8.80 -10.11 -8.72
C GLY A 118 7.84 -9.58 -7.66
N MET A 119 6.69 -9.01 -8.05
CA MET A 119 5.59 -8.69 -7.13
C MET A 119 4.73 -9.92 -6.90
N LEU A 120 4.48 -10.27 -5.64
CA LEU A 120 3.48 -11.27 -5.27
C LEU A 120 2.13 -10.57 -5.09
N ARG A 121 1.08 -11.11 -5.69
CA ARG A 121 -0.27 -10.56 -5.57
C ARG A 121 -1.18 -11.50 -4.80
N PHE A 122 -2.01 -10.90 -3.94
CA PHE A 122 -2.97 -11.58 -3.10
C PHE A 122 -4.31 -10.87 -3.14
N VAL A 123 -5.39 -11.59 -2.87
CA VAL A 123 -6.73 -11.04 -2.71
C VAL A 123 -7.23 -11.25 -1.29
N TYR A 124 -7.78 -10.21 -0.68
CA TYR A 124 -8.38 -10.29 0.64
C TYR A 124 -9.75 -11.00 0.57
N LYS A 125 -9.87 -12.12 1.29
CA LYS A 125 -11.07 -12.95 1.42
C LYS A 125 -11.64 -12.79 2.83
N LYS A 126 -12.42 -11.73 3.05
CA LYS A 126 -13.11 -11.52 4.33
C LYS A 126 -14.00 -12.70 4.68
#